data_AF-A0A8T0X8L5-F1
#
_entry.id   AF-A0A8T0X8L5-F1
#
_cell.length_a   1.000
_cell.length_b   1.000
_cell.length_c   1.000
_cell.angle_alpha   90.00
_cell.angle_beta   90.00
_cell.angle_gamma   90.00
#
_symmetry.space_group_name_H-M   'P 1'
#
loop_
_entity.id
_entity.type
_entity.pdbx_description
1 polymer ?
#
loop_
_entity_poly.entity_id
_entity_poly.type
_entity_poly.pdbx_seq_one_letter_code
_entity_poly.pdbx_strand_id
1 'polypeptide(L)'
;MIFSSTGRLYECSSTSMKSVIDRYGKAKEEQQFWQREAASLRQQLHNLQENHRQLMGEDLPGLNVKELQSLENQLETSLRGVRSKKDHLLIDEIHELNRKASLFHQENMDLYNKINQIRQENAELYKKIYQTEGPSEVNRESSTPYNFAVVENTDVPVQLGLSTLPQQNNIEPSTAPKLGLQLNP
;
A
#
# COMPACT_ATOMS: atom_id res chain seq x y z
N MET A 1 26.73 -64.64 8.05
CA MET A 1 26.61 -66.00 7.49
C MET A 1 28.00 -66.62 7.55
N ILE A 2 28.22 -67.60 8.40
CA ILE A 2 29.52 -68.27 8.52
C ILE A 2 29.44 -69.55 7.68
N PHE A 3 30.29 -69.65 6.66
CA PHE A 3 30.39 -70.84 5.84
C PHE A 3 31.39 -71.81 6.47
N SER A 4 30.93 -73.01 6.84
CA SER A 4 31.81 -74.10 7.25
C SER A 4 32.42 -74.78 6.02
N SER A 5 33.69 -75.15 6.07
CA SER A 5 34.36 -76.01 5.08
C SER A 5 33.75 -77.41 4.98
N THR A 6 32.91 -77.81 5.94
CA THR A 6 32.15 -79.07 5.93
C THR A 6 30.78 -78.98 5.25
N GLY A 7 30.44 -77.85 4.63
CA GLY A 7 29.17 -77.63 3.94
C GLY A 7 27.96 -77.42 4.85
N ARG A 8 28.17 -77.36 6.18
CA ARG A 8 27.10 -77.09 7.15
C ARG A 8 26.96 -75.59 7.38
N LEU A 9 25.77 -75.06 7.11
CA LEU A 9 25.44 -73.66 7.29
C LEU A 9 25.07 -73.41 8.77
N TYR A 10 25.87 -72.62 9.49
CA TYR A 10 25.56 -72.22 10.86
C TYR A 10 24.93 -70.83 10.89
N GLU A 11 23.75 -70.73 11.52
CA GLU A 11 23.00 -69.50 11.70
C GLU A 11 23.54 -68.73 12.92
N CYS A 12 24.75 -68.19 12.80
CA CYS A 12 25.26 -67.23 13.77
C CYS A 12 25.04 -65.81 13.23
N SER A 13 23.81 -65.31 13.37
CA SER A 13 23.47 -63.90 13.18
C SER A 13 22.14 -63.61 13.87
N SER A 14 22.02 -62.46 14.55
CA SER A 14 20.77 -61.99 15.17
C SER A 14 19.65 -61.76 14.15
N THR A 15 19.92 -61.81 12.85
CA THR A 15 18.94 -61.60 11.77
C THR A 15 19.05 -62.70 10.72
N SER A 16 17.93 -63.35 10.37
CA SER A 16 17.86 -64.37 9.32
C SER A 16 18.20 -63.79 7.93
N MET A 17 18.77 -64.61 7.04
CA MET A 17 19.08 -64.23 5.64
C MET A 17 17.86 -63.64 4.92
N LYS A 18 16.68 -64.21 5.15
CA LYS A 18 15.42 -63.71 4.60
C LYS A 18 15.15 -62.25 5.00
N SER A 19 15.41 -61.91 6.26
CA SER A 19 15.26 -60.54 6.78
C SER A 19 16.27 -59.56 6.21
N VAL A 20 17.46 -60.02 5.81
CA VAL A 20 18.45 -59.17 5.11
C VAL A 20 18.00 -58.90 3.68
N ILE A 21 17.53 -59.93 2.97
CA ILE A 21 17.03 -59.81 1.59
C ILE A 21 15.79 -58.91 1.54
N ASP A 22 14.81 -59.10 2.43
CA ASP A 22 13.60 -58.27 2.49
C ASP A 22 13.93 -56.80 2.79
N ARG A 23 14.86 -56.54 3.72
CA ARG A 23 15.31 -55.16 4.03
C ARG A 23 15.98 -54.51 2.83
N TYR A 24 16.81 -55.25 2.10
CA TYR A 24 17.45 -54.74 0.88
C TYR A 24 16.42 -54.47 -0.22
N GLY A 25 15.44 -55.36 -0.41
CA GLY A 25 14.34 -55.16 -1.35
C GLY A 25 13.57 -53.87 -1.07
N LYS A 26 13.15 -53.68 0.19
CA LYS A 26 12.47 -52.45 0.63
C LYS A 26 13.31 -51.20 0.43
N ALA A 27 14.57 -51.20 0.86
CA ALA A 27 15.46 -50.06 0.69
C ALA A 27 15.67 -49.71 -0.80
N LYS A 28 15.76 -50.72 -1.67
CA LYS A 28 15.86 -50.53 -3.13
C LYS A 28 14.57 -49.94 -3.72
N GLU A 29 13.41 -50.41 -3.29
CA GLU A 29 12.11 -49.86 -3.70
C GLU A 29 11.94 -48.41 -3.24
N GLU A 30 12.29 -48.11 -1.99
CA GLU A 30 12.30 -46.75 -1.44
C GLU A 30 13.25 -45.84 -2.22
N GLN A 31 14.47 -46.31 -2.52
CA GLN A 31 15.42 -45.55 -3.34
C GLN A 31 14.85 -45.26 -4.73
N GLN A 32 14.23 -46.25 -5.39
CA GLN A 32 13.60 -46.04 -6.69
C GLN A 32 12.40 -45.09 -6.62
N PHE A 33 11.61 -45.17 -5.55
CA PHE A 33 10.51 -44.25 -5.30
C PHE A 33 11.03 -42.80 -5.20
N TRP A 34 12.02 -42.54 -4.34
CA TRP A 34 12.60 -41.20 -4.19
C TRP A 34 13.29 -40.69 -5.46
N GLN A 35 13.89 -41.58 -6.26
CA GLN A 35 14.43 -41.20 -7.57
C GLN A 35 13.34 -40.75 -8.55
N ARG A 36 12.21 -41.47 -8.61
CA ARG A 36 11.06 -41.09 -9.45
C ARG A 36 10.46 -39.76 -8.96
N GLU A 37 10.30 -39.60 -7.66
CA GLU A 37 9.77 -38.37 -7.06
C GLU A 37 10.67 -37.17 -7.38
N ALA A 38 11.98 -37.31 -7.20
CA ALA A 38 12.94 -36.27 -7.53
C ALA A 38 12.93 -35.93 -9.03
N ALA A 39 12.78 -36.92 -9.91
CA ALA A 39 12.66 -36.69 -11.35
C ALA A 39 11.37 -35.95 -11.71
N SER A 40 10.24 -36.33 -11.11
CA SER A 40 8.95 -35.66 -11.26
C SER A 40 9.03 -34.19 -10.83
N LEU A 41 9.59 -33.91 -9.65
CA LEU A 41 9.74 -32.54 -9.15
C LEU A 41 10.65 -31.70 -10.04
N ARG A 42 11.74 -32.27 -10.57
CA ARG A 42 12.61 -31.57 -11.53
C ARG A 42 11.87 -31.21 -12.81
N GLN A 43 11.03 -32.11 -13.32
CA GLN A 43 10.23 -31.85 -14.50
C GLN A 43 9.19 -30.75 -14.23
N GLN A 44 8.51 -30.79 -13.09
CA GLN A 44 7.56 -29.74 -12.69
C GLN A 44 8.24 -28.37 -12.58
N LEU A 45 9.43 -28.31 -11.97
CA LEU A 45 10.22 -27.09 -11.88
C LEU A 45 10.60 -26.56 -13.27
N HIS A 46 11.05 -27.44 -14.15
CA HIS A 46 11.43 -27.06 -15.51
C HIS A 46 10.24 -26.47 -16.28
N ASN A 47 9.09 -27.15 -16.24
CA ASN A 47 7.86 -26.68 -16.87
C ASN A 47 7.41 -25.33 -16.29
N LEU A 48 7.52 -25.15 -14.97
CA LEU A 48 7.16 -23.88 -14.33
C LEU A 48 8.08 -22.74 -14.79
N GLN A 49 9.39 -23.00 -14.87
CA GLN A 49 10.37 -22.02 -15.36
C GLN A 49 10.12 -21.65 -16.82
N GLU A 50 9.78 -22.63 -17.67
CA GLU A 50 9.44 -22.40 -19.07
C GLU A 50 8.16 -21.56 -19.22
N ASN A 51 7.10 -21.94 -18.50
CA ASN A 51 5.87 -21.14 -18.47
C ASN A 51 6.12 -19.72 -17.98
N HIS A 52 6.98 -19.52 -16.98
CA HIS A 52 7.33 -18.19 -16.50
C HIS A 52 8.02 -17.37 -17.59
N ARG A 53 9.01 -17.93 -18.29
CA ARG A 53 9.68 -17.25 -19.41
C ARG A 53 8.70 -16.88 -20.52
N GLN A 54 7.81 -17.81 -20.89
CA GLN A 54 6.76 -17.54 -21.87
C GLN A 54 5.83 -16.40 -21.44
N LEU A 55 5.39 -16.38 -20.17
CA LEU A 55 4.59 -15.28 -19.60
C LEU A 55 5.35 -13.94 -19.62
N MET A 56 6.68 -13.96 -19.56
CA MET A 56 7.53 -12.78 -19.70
C MET A 56 7.80 -12.39 -21.16
N GLY A 57 7.27 -13.14 -22.13
CA GLY A 57 7.47 -12.91 -23.56
C GLY A 57 8.77 -13.49 -24.11
N GLU A 58 9.45 -14.34 -23.35
CA GLU A 58 10.67 -15.05 -23.74
C GLU A 58 10.34 -16.44 -24.31
N ASP A 59 11.22 -17.00 -25.14
CA ASP A 59 11.10 -18.37 -25.71
C ASP A 59 9.75 -18.71 -26.40
N LEU A 60 9.12 -17.71 -27.02
CA LEU A 60 7.87 -17.86 -27.78
C LEU A 60 7.94 -18.69 -29.08
N PRO A 61 9.07 -18.86 -29.79
CA PRO A 61 9.11 -19.61 -31.05
C PRO A 61 8.68 -21.08 -30.97
N GLY A 62 8.59 -21.65 -29.76
CA GLY A 62 8.11 -23.02 -29.53
C GLY A 62 6.58 -23.16 -29.46
N LEU A 63 5.84 -22.04 -29.38
CA LEU A 63 4.39 -22.03 -29.26
C LEU A 63 3.69 -21.95 -30.62
N ASN A 64 2.58 -22.67 -30.76
CA ASN A 64 1.70 -22.51 -31.91
C ASN A 64 0.79 -21.29 -31.75
N VAL A 65 0.11 -20.89 -32.84
CA VAL A 65 -0.76 -19.70 -32.86
C VAL A 65 -1.87 -19.76 -31.81
N LYS A 66 -2.45 -20.93 -31.54
CA LYS A 66 -3.51 -21.09 -30.54
C LYS A 66 -2.98 -20.93 -29.12
N GLU A 67 -1.79 -21.48 -28.85
CA GLU A 67 -1.12 -21.34 -27.56
C GLU A 67 -0.72 -19.88 -27.30
N LEU A 68 -0.18 -19.20 -28.31
CA LEU A 68 0.16 -17.78 -28.22
C LEU A 68 -1.08 -16.91 -27.95
N GLN A 69 -2.19 -17.18 -28.64
CA GLN A 69 -3.45 -16.49 -28.40
C GLN A 69 -3.99 -16.75 -26.99
N SER A 70 -3.86 -17.97 -26.48
CA SER A 70 -4.25 -18.30 -25.10
C SER A 70 -3.40 -17.55 -24.09
N LEU A 71 -2.09 -17.47 -24.32
CA LEU A 71 -1.14 -16.74 -23.48
C LEU A 71 -1.46 -15.25 -23.44
N GLU A 72 -1.71 -14.65 -24.61
CA GLU A 72 -2.11 -13.24 -24.74
C GLU A 72 -3.42 -12.97 -23.98
N ASN A 73 -4.46 -13.79 -24.17
CA ASN A 73 -5.73 -13.65 -23.47
C ASN A 73 -5.58 -13.76 -21.94
N GLN A 74 -4.71 -14.67 -21.47
CA GLN A 74 -4.42 -14.84 -20.06
C GLN A 74 -3.73 -13.59 -19.47
N LEU A 75 -2.72 -13.06 -20.18
CA LEU A 75 -2.01 -11.85 -19.77
C LEU A 75 -2.93 -10.63 -19.78
N GLU A 76 -3.75 -10.47 -20.82
CA GLU A 76 -4.69 -9.36 -20.93
C GLU A 76 -5.73 -9.39 -19.81
N THR A 77 -6.30 -10.57 -19.52
CA THR A 77 -7.28 -10.75 -18.44
C THR A 77 -6.67 -10.44 -17.08
N SER A 78 -5.47 -10.96 -16.80
CA SER A 78 -4.75 -10.70 -15.54
C SER A 78 -4.42 -9.22 -15.38
N LEU A 79 -3.89 -8.60 -16.44
CA LEU A 79 -3.54 -7.18 -16.44
C LEU A 79 -4.76 -6.28 -16.23
N ARG A 80 -5.89 -6.61 -16.87
CA ARG A 80 -7.17 -5.94 -16.65
C ARG A 80 -7.57 -6.01 -15.19
N GLY A 81 -7.52 -7.21 -14.58
CA GLY A 81 -7.83 -7.40 -13.16
C GLY A 81 -6.93 -6.57 -12.24
N VAL A 82 -5.62 -6.56 -12.50
CA VAL A 82 -4.66 -5.74 -11.74
C VAL A 82 -4.99 -4.25 -11.85
N ARG A 83 -5.23 -3.74 -13.08
CA ARG A 83 -5.60 -2.34 -13.31
C ARG A 83 -6.89 -1.98 -12.58
N SER A 84 -7.96 -2.75 -12.77
CA SER A 84 -9.24 -2.51 -12.11
C SER A 84 -9.11 -2.47 -10.58
N LYS A 85 -8.28 -3.35 -9.99
CA LYS A 85 -8.02 -3.32 -8.55
C LYS A 85 -7.26 -2.06 -8.12
N LYS A 86 -6.25 -1.63 -8.89
CA LYS A 86 -5.52 -0.38 -8.61
C LYS A 86 -6.41 0.84 -8.74
N ASP A 87 -7.25 0.89 -9.76
CA ASP A 87 -8.19 1.99 -10.00
C ASP A 87 -9.20 2.08 -8.85
N HIS A 88 -9.75 0.95 -8.41
CA HIS A 88 -10.67 0.93 -7.27
C HIS A 88 -10.01 1.45 -5.98
N LEU A 89 -8.79 0.99 -5.68
CA LEU A 89 -8.04 1.46 -4.50
C LEU A 89 -7.76 2.97 -4.56
N LEU A 90 -7.39 3.50 -5.73
CA LEU A 90 -7.14 4.93 -5.91
C LEU A 90 -8.42 5.75 -5.76
N ILE A 91 -9.53 5.28 -6.30
CA ILE A 91 -10.84 5.93 -6.14
C ILE A 91 -11.24 5.98 -4.66
N ASP A 92 -11.08 4.87 -3.95
CA ASP A 92 -11.40 4.79 -2.52
C ASP A 92 -10.51 5.75 -1.71
N GLU A 93 -9.22 5.84 -2.03
CA GLU A 93 -8.29 6.77 -1.40
C GLU A 93 -8.67 8.24 -1.66
N ILE A 94 -9.01 8.58 -2.90
CA ILE A 94 -9.51 9.92 -3.25
C ILE A 94 -10.77 10.25 -2.45
N HIS A 95 -11.70 9.30 -2.33
CA HIS A 95 -12.94 9.50 -1.59
C HIS A 95 -12.67 9.75 -0.10
N GLU A 96 -11.81 8.96 0.54
CA GLU A 96 -11.44 9.16 1.94
C GLU A 96 -10.71 10.48 2.17
N LEU A 97 -9.81 10.89 1.27
CA LEU A 97 -9.12 12.17 1.36
C LEU A 97 -10.10 13.34 1.22
N ASN A 98 -11.04 13.27 0.27
CA ASN A 98 -12.08 14.30 0.12
C ASN A 98 -12.98 14.40 1.34
N ARG A 99 -13.34 13.26 1.96
CA ARG A 99 -14.11 13.22 3.20
C ARG A 99 -13.36 13.91 4.35
N LYS A 100 -12.08 13.60 4.52
CA LYS A 100 -11.22 14.23 5.53
C LYS A 100 -11.05 15.73 5.29
N ALA A 101 -10.82 16.14 4.04
CA ALA A 101 -10.70 17.55 3.67
C ALA A 101 -11.97 18.32 4.00
N SER A 102 -13.15 17.74 3.70
CA SER A 102 -14.44 18.34 4.04
C SER A 102 -14.66 18.48 5.54
N LEU A 103 -14.29 17.45 6.32
CA LEU A 103 -14.41 17.46 7.78
C LEU A 103 -13.51 18.54 8.41
N PHE A 104 -12.24 18.61 8.02
CA PHE A 104 -11.34 19.65 8.53
C PHE A 104 -11.83 21.04 8.08
N HIS A 105 -12.27 21.21 6.83
CA HIS A 105 -12.82 22.49 6.41
C HIS A 105 -13.99 22.95 7.31
N GLN A 106 -14.90 22.04 7.65
CA GLN A 106 -16.01 22.31 8.56
C GLN A 106 -15.53 22.69 9.96
N GLU A 107 -14.63 21.89 10.57
CA GLU A 107 -14.08 22.18 11.89
C GLU A 107 -13.37 23.55 11.93
N ASN A 108 -12.65 23.89 10.87
CA ASN A 108 -11.97 25.18 10.78
C ASN A 108 -12.97 26.33 10.72
N MET A 109 -14.05 26.21 9.94
CA MET A 109 -15.14 27.19 9.91
C MET A 109 -15.79 27.38 11.29
N ASP A 110 -16.03 26.30 12.01
CA ASP A 110 -16.61 26.36 13.36
C ASP A 110 -15.67 27.08 14.35
N LEU A 111 -14.36 26.83 14.24
CA LEU A 111 -13.35 27.54 15.04
C LEU A 111 -13.28 29.03 14.71
N TYR A 112 -13.32 29.41 13.43
CA TYR A 112 -13.36 30.82 13.02
C TYR A 112 -14.59 31.53 13.58
N ASN A 113 -15.76 30.89 13.50
CA ASN A 113 -17.00 31.44 14.06
C ASN A 113 -16.87 31.66 15.58
N LYS A 114 -16.29 30.69 16.29
CA LYS A 114 -16.08 30.79 17.74
C LYS A 114 -15.10 31.88 18.14
N ILE A 115 -14.00 32.04 17.38
CA ILE A 115 -13.04 33.15 17.59
C ILE A 115 -13.72 34.50 17.37
N ASN A 116 -14.52 34.64 16.31
CA ASN A 116 -15.23 35.87 16.01
C ASN A 116 -16.23 36.23 17.12
N GLN A 117 -16.95 35.24 17.64
CA GLN A 117 -17.86 35.43 18.76
C GLN A 117 -17.12 35.91 20.02
N ILE A 118 -16.00 35.26 20.39
CA ILE A 118 -15.18 35.67 21.54
C ILE A 118 -14.63 37.10 21.36
N ARG A 119 -14.18 37.45 20.14
CA ARG A 119 -13.71 38.81 19.84
C ARG A 119 -14.82 39.84 20.04
N GLN A 120 -16.03 39.54 19.59
CA GLN A 120 -17.18 40.42 19.76
C GLN A 120 -17.55 40.58 21.24
N GLU A 121 -17.63 39.47 21.99
CA GLU A 121 -17.91 39.49 23.43
C GLU A 121 -16.84 40.28 24.20
N ASN A 122 -15.56 40.09 23.89
CA ASN A 122 -14.46 40.85 24.49
C ASN A 122 -14.58 42.35 24.18
N ALA A 123 -14.89 42.73 22.95
CA ALA A 123 -15.07 44.13 22.58
C ALA A 123 -16.22 44.80 23.37
N GLU A 124 -17.35 44.08 23.54
CA GLU A 124 -18.46 44.56 24.37
C GLU A 124 -18.09 44.67 25.86
N LEU A 125 -17.29 43.75 26.38
CA LEU A 125 -16.76 43.82 27.75
C LEU A 125 -15.85 45.04 27.94
N TYR A 126 -14.90 45.28 27.03
CA TYR A 126 -14.04 46.47 27.07
C TYR A 126 -14.88 47.75 27.06
N LYS A 127 -15.87 47.85 26.17
CA LYS A 127 -16.78 49.01 26.11
C LYS A 127 -17.51 49.25 27.44
N LYS A 128 -17.97 48.20 28.13
CA LYS A 128 -18.63 48.33 29.44
C LYS A 128 -17.69 48.82 30.54
N ILE A 129 -16.44 48.37 30.57
CA ILE A 129 -15.44 48.84 31.55
C ILE A 129 -15.23 50.35 31.40
N TYR A 130 -14.98 50.83 30.17
CA TYR A 130 -14.73 52.25 29.92
C TYR A 130 -15.97 53.16 30.03
N GLN A 131 -17.19 52.62 29.94
CA GLN A 131 -18.43 53.38 30.16
C GLN A 131 -18.84 53.48 31.63
N THR A 132 -18.29 52.62 32.50
CA THR A 132 -18.59 52.66 33.95
C THR A 132 -17.73 53.69 34.68
N GLU A 133 -16.65 54.18 34.05
CA GLU A 133 -15.80 55.28 34.53
C GLU A 133 -16.31 56.63 33.99
N GLY A 134 -17.42 57.12 34.56
CA GLY A 134 -17.82 58.52 34.42
C GLY A 134 -16.93 59.46 35.27
N PRO A 135 -16.89 60.77 34.98
CA PRO A 135 -15.86 61.69 35.47
C PRO A 135 -16.02 61.93 36.98
N SER A 136 -15.24 61.23 37.80
CA SER A 136 -15.00 61.62 39.18
C SER A 136 -13.61 62.22 39.26
N GLU A 137 -13.57 63.55 39.31
CA GLU A 137 -12.38 64.27 39.72
C GLU A 137 -11.98 63.88 41.16
N VAL A 138 -10.67 64.01 41.40
CA VAL A 138 -10.00 64.18 42.71
C VAL A 138 -9.47 62.91 43.41
N ASN A 139 -8.21 62.61 43.07
CA ASN A 139 -7.08 62.42 44.00
C ASN A 139 -7.09 61.24 44.99
N ARG A 140 -6.28 60.21 44.72
CA ARG A 140 -5.04 59.86 45.48
C ARG A 140 -4.51 58.50 45.03
N GLU A 141 -3.21 58.49 44.74
CA GLU A 141 -2.26 57.36 44.85
C GLU A 141 -2.86 55.94 44.94
N SER A 142 -2.83 55.21 43.82
CA SER A 142 -2.61 53.77 43.89
C SER A 142 -1.89 53.28 42.64
N SER A 143 -0.71 52.75 42.88
CA SER A 143 0.19 52.18 41.88
C SER A 143 -0.45 50.93 41.27
N THR A 144 -0.74 50.93 39.98
CA THR A 144 -1.07 49.72 39.21
C THR A 144 0.23 49.18 38.59
N PRO A 145 0.70 47.96 38.95
CA PRO A 145 2.01 47.49 38.53
C PRO A 145 2.04 46.80 37.16
N TYR A 146 0.95 46.78 36.39
CA TYR A 146 0.94 46.10 35.09
C TYR A 146 0.16 46.90 34.04
N ASN A 147 0.82 47.89 33.46
CA ASN A 147 0.47 48.42 32.14
C ASN A 147 1.11 47.50 31.08
N PHE A 148 0.31 46.66 30.42
CA PHE A 148 0.72 46.08 29.14
C PHE A 148 0.32 47.09 28.07
N ALA A 149 1.30 47.80 27.52
CA ALA A 149 1.08 48.61 26.33
C ALA A 149 0.54 47.68 25.22
N VAL A 150 -0.75 47.81 24.91
CA VAL A 150 -1.29 47.26 23.67
C VAL A 150 -0.68 48.11 22.57
N VAL A 151 0.42 47.62 22.01
CA VAL A 151 0.90 48.10 20.72
C VAL A 151 -0.27 47.92 19.76
N GLU A 152 -0.80 49.06 19.35
CA GLU A 152 -1.78 49.25 18.30
C GLU A 152 -1.25 48.59 17.02
N ASN A 153 -1.47 47.29 16.87
CA ASN A 153 -1.33 46.61 15.58
C ASN A 153 -2.73 46.54 15.00
N THR A 154 -3.10 47.66 14.37
CA THR A 154 -4.20 47.73 13.42
C THR A 154 -4.02 46.63 12.37
N ASP A 155 -5.05 45.80 12.23
CA ASP A 155 -5.41 45.06 11.02
C ASP A 155 -4.27 44.46 10.19
N VAL A 156 -3.54 43.50 10.76
CA VAL A 156 -2.83 42.53 9.92
C VAL A 156 -3.76 41.33 9.70
N PRO A 157 -4.33 41.16 8.49
CA PRO A 157 -5.01 39.92 8.17
C PRO A 157 -3.96 38.82 8.17
N VAL A 158 -4.11 37.84 9.06
CA VAL A 158 -3.28 36.64 9.05
C VAL A 158 -3.67 35.83 7.82
N GLN A 159 -3.07 36.19 6.67
CA GLN A 159 -3.11 35.39 5.45
C GLN A 159 -2.19 34.19 5.67
N LEU A 160 -2.73 33.12 6.23
CA LEU A 160 -2.14 31.80 6.07
C LEU A 160 -2.35 31.45 4.61
N GLY A 161 -1.28 31.55 3.82
CA GLY A 161 -1.27 31.31 2.38
C GLY A 161 -1.82 29.93 2.03
N LEU A 162 -3.13 29.85 1.88
CA LEU A 162 -3.79 28.74 1.23
C LEU A 162 -4.08 29.22 -0.18
N SER A 163 -3.23 28.75 -1.10
CA SER A 163 -3.51 28.77 -2.53
C SER A 163 -4.91 28.20 -2.73
N THR A 164 -5.88 29.06 -2.96
CA THR A 164 -7.15 28.67 -3.54
C THR A 164 -6.83 28.23 -4.96
N LEU A 165 -6.82 26.91 -5.21
CA LEU A 165 -6.95 26.47 -6.59
C LEU A 165 -8.33 26.93 -7.07
N PRO A 166 -8.43 27.69 -8.18
CA PRO A 166 -9.73 28.01 -8.74
C PRO A 166 -10.42 26.71 -9.12
N GLN A 167 -11.68 26.55 -8.70
CA GLN A 167 -12.58 25.58 -9.31
C GLN A 167 -12.71 25.93 -10.79
N GLN A 168 -11.95 25.22 -11.64
CA GLN A 168 -12.07 25.34 -13.08
C GLN A 168 -13.17 24.37 -13.53
N ASN A 169 -14.42 24.80 -13.34
CA ASN A 169 -15.53 24.32 -14.16
C ASN A 169 -15.29 24.87 -15.58
N ASN A 170 -14.63 24.08 -16.42
CA ASN A 170 -14.76 24.17 -17.88
C ASN A 170 -14.62 22.76 -18.44
N ILE A 171 -15.73 22.27 -18.97
CA ILE A 171 -15.79 21.06 -19.79
C ILE A 171 -15.12 21.41 -21.12
N GLU A 172 -13.99 20.77 -21.42
CA GLU A 172 -13.50 20.57 -22.78
C GLU A 172 -13.01 19.11 -22.91
N PRO A 173 -13.25 18.45 -24.04
CA PRO A 173 -13.03 17.01 -24.18
C PRO A 173 -11.54 16.66 -24.21
N SER A 174 -11.16 15.76 -23.31
CA SER A 174 -9.84 15.14 -23.23
C SER A 174 -9.41 14.59 -24.59
N THR A 175 -8.47 15.27 -25.24
CA THR A 175 -7.78 14.76 -26.42
C THR A 175 -6.68 13.83 -25.94
N ALA A 176 -6.75 12.56 -26.36
CA ALA A 176 -5.83 11.50 -25.97
C ALA A 176 -4.34 11.84 -26.24
N PRO A 177 -3.40 11.34 -25.43
CA PRO A 177 -1.98 11.60 -25.65
C PRO A 177 -1.49 10.93 -26.94
N LYS A 178 -0.85 11.74 -27.79
CA LYS A 178 -0.32 11.38 -29.10
C LYS A 178 0.98 10.56 -28.93
N LEU A 179 0.90 9.24 -29.10
CA LEU A 179 2.08 8.38 -29.21
C LEU A 179 2.70 8.56 -30.59
N GLY A 180 3.71 9.43 -30.69
CA GLY A 180 4.51 9.61 -31.89
C GLY A 180 5.79 8.80 -31.82
N LEU A 181 5.80 7.62 -32.44
CA LEU A 181 7.04 7.02 -32.95
C LEU A 181 7.28 7.64 -34.34
N GLN A 182 8.25 8.54 -34.47
CA GLN A 182 8.78 8.93 -35.76
C GLN A 182 9.78 7.86 -36.21
N LEU A 183 9.37 7.03 -37.17
CA LEU A 183 10.29 6.34 -38.06
C LEU A 183 10.71 7.34 -39.14
N ASN A 184 12.01 7.66 -39.19
CA ASN A 184 12.59 8.32 -40.35
C ASN A 184 13.05 7.27 -41.38
N PRO A 185 12.93 7.57 -42.69
CA PRO A 185 13.29 6.66 -43.78
C PRO A 185 14.79 6.43 -43.93
#